data_AF-A0A1M3CH68-F1
#
_entry.id   AF-A0A1M3CH68-F1
#
_cell.length_a   1.000
_cell.length_b   1.000
_cell.length_c   1.000
_cell.angle_alpha   90.00
_cell.angle_beta   90.00
_cell.angle_gamma   90.00
#
_symmetry.space_group_name_H-M   'P 1'
#
loop_
_entity.id
_entity.type
_entity.pdbx_description
1 polymer ?
#
loop_
_entity_poly.entity_id
_entity_poly.type
_entity_poly.pdbx_seq_one_letter_code
_entity_poly.pdbx_strand_id
1 'polypeptide(L)'
;MARPGRSAANVFTSREVAIAADLTARNFALLADQNLAPEPSNDGLGKAGHRTYDSAGLAHAALIGALNLAGFELLVSARLAAAFAGDYGASYGRLPSNLNAFVRGEMNPNKGLPWGAMPKDLTIDFEQDYWLHHLLRNRSEVYKRGIAIRGDCIIEIADHAFVLTTTLGLEKIKIFSPVSREGLPANPDYRIVGRGASAQIVPIHQEVDSLDFQIDPKSAEKMRRLEQEYISGRTDAVTLVRVNLSLAIRNAFDRVQDDRESKAAA
;
A
#
# COMPACT_ATOMS: atom_id res chain seq x y z
N MET A 1 -24.05 -11.90 -23.59
CA MET A 1 -22.82 -12.01 -22.77
C MET A 1 -23.18 -11.71 -21.32
N ALA A 2 -23.07 -12.69 -20.42
CA ALA A 2 -23.35 -12.48 -19.00
C ALA A 2 -22.20 -11.69 -18.38
N ARG A 3 -22.51 -10.50 -17.82
CA ARG A 3 -21.53 -9.74 -17.03
C ARG A 3 -21.16 -10.55 -15.79
N PRO A 4 -19.87 -10.66 -15.42
CA PRO A 4 -19.48 -11.22 -14.13
C PRO A 4 -20.21 -10.47 -13.02
N GLY A 5 -20.87 -11.20 -12.11
CA GLY A 5 -21.49 -10.61 -10.93
C GLY A 5 -20.45 -9.89 -10.07
N ARG A 6 -20.90 -8.91 -9.27
CA ARG A 6 -20.05 -8.06 -8.39
C ARG A 6 -19.09 -8.86 -7.49
N SER A 7 -19.43 -10.09 -7.10
CA SER A 7 -18.54 -10.97 -6.33
C SER A 7 -17.37 -11.53 -7.15
N ALA A 8 -17.53 -11.78 -8.45
CA ALA A 8 -16.45 -12.32 -9.29
C ALA A 8 -15.42 -11.23 -9.66
N ALA A 9 -15.84 -9.96 -9.71
CA ALA A 9 -14.95 -8.85 -10.10
C ALA A 9 -13.89 -8.52 -9.03
N ASN A 10 -14.18 -8.75 -7.75
CA ASN A 10 -13.32 -8.38 -6.62
C ASN A 10 -12.68 -9.57 -5.90
N VAL A 11 -12.72 -10.74 -6.55
CA VAL A 11 -12.06 -11.96 -6.09
C VAL A 11 -10.90 -12.22 -7.04
N PHE A 12 -9.72 -12.49 -6.48
CA PHE A 12 -8.47 -12.67 -7.22
C PHE A 12 -7.84 -14.01 -6.89
N THR A 13 -7.29 -14.67 -7.89
CA THR A 13 -6.50 -15.89 -7.77
C THR A 13 -5.05 -15.57 -7.39
N SER A 14 -4.30 -16.54 -6.87
CA SER A 14 -2.85 -16.38 -6.62
C SER A 14 -2.08 -15.92 -7.86
N ARG A 15 -2.51 -16.31 -9.06
CA ARG A 15 -1.90 -15.85 -10.32
C ARG A 15 -2.12 -14.36 -10.54
N GLU A 16 -3.35 -13.88 -10.34
CA GLU A 16 -3.67 -12.46 -10.48
C GLU A 16 -2.93 -11.62 -9.44
N VAL A 17 -2.79 -12.13 -8.21
CA VAL A 17 -2.01 -11.45 -7.16
C VAL A 17 -0.52 -11.41 -7.50
N ALA A 18 0.05 -12.48 -8.07
CA ALA A 18 1.44 -12.47 -8.55
C ALA A 18 1.63 -11.44 -9.69
N ILE A 19 0.70 -11.39 -10.65
CA ILE A 19 0.70 -10.40 -11.75
C ILE A 19 0.62 -8.97 -11.19
N ALA A 20 -0.24 -8.75 -10.19
CA ALA A 20 -0.40 -7.46 -9.51
C ALA A 20 0.88 -7.03 -8.75
N ALA A 21 1.68 -7.98 -8.28
CA ALA A 21 2.97 -7.72 -7.63
C ALA A 21 4.15 -7.61 -8.61
N ASP A 22 3.95 -7.86 -9.90
CA ASP A 22 5.04 -8.02 -10.89
C ASP A 22 6.02 -9.13 -10.48
N LEU A 23 5.48 -10.18 -9.86
CA LEU A 23 6.23 -11.31 -9.39
C LEU A 23 5.94 -12.52 -10.27
N THR A 24 6.97 -13.35 -10.46
CA THR A 24 6.76 -14.67 -11.03
C THR A 24 5.90 -15.52 -10.09
N ALA A 25 5.16 -16.49 -10.64
CA ALA A 25 4.39 -17.44 -9.83
C ALA A 25 5.27 -18.17 -8.80
N ARG A 26 6.54 -18.44 -9.14
CA ARG A 26 7.53 -19.04 -8.25
C ARG A 26 7.87 -18.14 -7.07
N ASN A 27 8.11 -16.85 -7.32
CA ASN A 27 8.40 -15.89 -6.25
C ASN A 27 7.19 -15.72 -5.32
N PHE A 28 5.98 -15.66 -5.88
CA PHE A 28 4.77 -15.58 -5.06
C PHE A 28 4.54 -16.86 -4.23
N ALA A 29 4.80 -18.04 -4.80
CA ALA A 29 4.75 -19.31 -4.06
C ALA A 29 5.76 -19.34 -2.91
N LEU A 30 6.98 -18.86 -3.13
CA LEU A 30 7.98 -18.71 -2.06
C LEU A 30 7.47 -17.82 -0.93
N LEU A 31 6.84 -16.68 -1.24
CA LEU A 31 6.25 -15.81 -0.22
C LEU A 31 5.16 -16.52 0.57
N ALA A 32 4.30 -17.29 -0.10
CA ALA A 32 3.26 -18.05 0.55
C ALA A 32 3.83 -19.13 1.47
N ASP A 33 4.88 -19.84 1.06
CA ASP A 33 5.55 -20.87 1.87
C ASP A 33 6.26 -20.28 3.10
N GLN A 34 6.66 -19.01 3.03
CA GLN A 34 7.29 -18.27 4.14
C GLN A 34 6.28 -17.52 5.02
N ASN A 35 4.97 -17.66 4.76
CA ASN A 35 3.91 -16.87 5.43
C ASN A 35 4.11 -15.34 5.28
N LEU A 36 4.65 -14.92 4.14
CA LEU A 36 4.91 -13.51 3.79
C LEU A 36 4.08 -13.03 2.60
N ALA A 37 3.26 -13.89 2.00
CA ALA A 37 2.25 -13.47 1.04
C ALA A 37 1.07 -12.79 1.77
N PRO A 38 0.25 -11.98 1.07
CA PRO A 38 -0.98 -11.46 1.65
C PRO A 38 -1.88 -12.58 2.16
N GLU A 39 -2.65 -12.32 3.22
CA GLU A 39 -3.61 -13.30 3.73
C GLU A 39 -4.74 -13.53 2.71
N PRO A 40 -5.13 -14.79 2.45
CA PRO A 40 -6.25 -15.10 1.57
C PRO A 40 -7.58 -14.74 2.26
N SER A 41 -8.53 -14.22 1.47
CA SER A 41 -9.89 -13.94 1.95
C SER A 41 -10.75 -15.21 2.07
N ASN A 42 -10.34 -16.28 1.40
CA ASN A 42 -10.92 -17.61 1.56
C ASN A 42 -9.82 -18.65 1.35
N ASP A 43 -9.57 -19.43 2.40
CA ASP A 43 -8.81 -20.67 2.32
C ASP A 43 -9.75 -21.74 1.77
N GLY A 44 -9.69 -21.96 0.45
CA GLY A 44 -10.46 -23.04 -0.16
C GLY A 44 -10.25 -24.35 0.61
N LEU A 45 -11.33 -24.89 1.21
CA LEU A 45 -11.28 -26.15 1.94
C LEU A 45 -10.97 -27.31 0.97
N GLY A 46 -9.80 -27.95 1.12
CA GLY A 46 -9.43 -29.20 0.44
C GLY A 46 -8.10 -29.15 -0.33
N LYS A 47 -7.60 -30.33 -0.73
CA LYS A 47 -6.31 -30.53 -1.45
C LYS A 47 -6.20 -29.80 -2.81
N ALA A 48 -7.27 -29.17 -3.28
CA ALA A 48 -7.34 -28.41 -4.54
C ALA A 48 -7.94 -27.00 -4.36
N GLY A 49 -8.07 -26.51 -3.12
CA GLY A 49 -8.63 -25.19 -2.83
C GLY A 49 -7.75 -24.07 -3.40
N HIS A 50 -8.20 -23.41 -4.46
CA HIS A 50 -7.55 -22.21 -4.94
C HIS A 50 -7.77 -21.10 -3.90
N ARG A 51 -6.68 -20.66 -3.25
CA ARG A 51 -6.69 -19.47 -2.38
C ARG A 51 -7.22 -18.29 -3.19
N THR A 52 -8.18 -17.57 -2.62
CA THR A 52 -8.67 -16.33 -3.20
C THR A 52 -8.29 -15.15 -2.34
N TYR A 53 -8.15 -14.00 -2.97
CA TYR A 53 -7.76 -12.74 -2.36
C TYR A 53 -8.77 -11.67 -2.72
N ASP A 54 -8.79 -10.60 -1.93
CA ASP A 54 -9.59 -9.41 -2.19
C ASP A 54 -8.69 -8.23 -2.64
N SER A 55 -9.29 -7.04 -2.72
CA SER A 55 -8.56 -5.83 -3.09
C SER A 55 -7.48 -5.40 -2.08
N ALA A 56 -7.62 -5.74 -0.79
CA ALA A 56 -6.60 -5.47 0.21
C ALA A 56 -5.39 -6.39 0.00
N GLY A 57 -5.64 -7.67 -0.30
CA GLY A 57 -4.59 -8.61 -0.69
C GLY A 57 -3.81 -8.17 -1.92
N LEU A 58 -4.50 -7.62 -2.94
CA LEU A 58 -3.84 -7.01 -4.10
C LEU A 58 -2.99 -5.80 -3.72
N ALA A 59 -3.49 -4.89 -2.87
CA ALA A 59 -2.76 -3.70 -2.46
C ALA A 59 -1.50 -4.05 -1.66
N HIS A 60 -1.59 -5.05 -0.79
CA HIS A 60 -0.43 -5.61 -0.09
C HIS A 60 0.58 -6.18 -1.09
N ALA A 61 0.15 -7.04 -2.02
CA ALA A 61 1.03 -7.60 -3.05
C ALA A 61 1.68 -6.51 -3.93
N ALA A 62 0.96 -5.44 -4.24
CA ALA A 62 1.48 -4.29 -4.97
C ALA A 62 2.63 -3.61 -4.23
N LEU A 63 2.54 -3.46 -2.91
CA LEU A 63 3.62 -2.91 -2.08
C LEU A 63 4.85 -3.83 -2.08
N ILE A 64 4.67 -5.15 -1.94
CA ILE A 64 5.77 -6.12 -2.06
C ILE A 64 6.49 -5.94 -3.40
N GLY A 65 5.72 -5.91 -4.48
CA GLY A 65 6.22 -5.72 -5.84
C GLY A 65 6.99 -4.42 -6.01
N ALA A 66 6.41 -3.31 -5.56
CA ALA A 66 7.01 -1.99 -5.68
C ALA A 66 8.34 -1.87 -4.93
N LEU A 67 8.42 -2.42 -3.72
CA LEU A 67 9.67 -2.47 -2.95
C LEU A 67 10.73 -3.34 -3.65
N ASN A 68 10.33 -4.51 -4.16
CA ASN A 68 11.26 -5.40 -4.87
C ASN A 68 11.77 -4.78 -6.18
N LEU A 69 10.90 -4.13 -6.95
CA LEU A 69 11.28 -3.38 -8.16
C LEU A 69 12.18 -2.17 -7.85
N ALA A 70 12.06 -1.59 -6.65
CA ALA A 70 12.92 -0.52 -6.17
C ALA A 70 14.32 -1.01 -5.70
N GLY A 71 14.60 -2.31 -5.82
CA GLY A 71 15.92 -2.90 -5.54
C GLY A 71 16.06 -3.53 -4.15
N PHE A 72 14.98 -3.64 -3.39
CA PHE A 72 14.99 -4.37 -2.12
C PHE A 72 14.87 -5.87 -2.34
N GLU A 73 15.47 -6.65 -1.44
CA GLU A 73 15.37 -8.10 -1.47
C GLU A 73 13.94 -8.57 -1.18
N LEU A 74 13.44 -9.53 -1.96
CA LEU A 74 12.04 -9.98 -1.93
C LEU A 74 11.49 -10.27 -0.51
N LEU A 75 12.26 -10.94 0.34
CA LEU A 75 11.82 -11.26 1.71
C LEU A 75 11.76 -10.01 2.62
N VAL A 76 12.68 -9.05 2.41
CA VAL A 76 12.66 -7.77 3.12
C VAL A 76 11.47 -6.93 2.65
N SER A 77 11.23 -6.88 1.34
CA SER A 77 10.07 -6.23 0.73
C SER A 77 8.77 -6.79 1.30
N ALA A 78 8.65 -8.12 1.41
CA ALA A 78 7.45 -8.76 1.92
C ALA A 78 7.23 -8.51 3.41
N ARG A 79 8.28 -8.56 4.24
CA ARG A 79 8.17 -8.23 5.67
C ARG A 79 7.80 -6.77 5.90
N LEU A 80 8.41 -5.86 5.15
CA LEU A 80 8.09 -4.43 5.26
C LEU A 80 6.66 -4.19 4.81
N ALA A 81 6.22 -4.79 3.71
CA ALA A 81 4.84 -4.67 3.25
C ALA A 81 3.84 -5.24 4.26
N ALA A 82 4.14 -6.36 4.92
CA ALA A 82 3.29 -6.95 5.93
C ALA A 82 3.17 -6.04 7.18
N ALA A 83 4.28 -5.50 7.67
CA ALA A 83 4.26 -4.54 8.78
C ALA A 83 3.44 -3.31 8.43
N PHE A 84 3.68 -2.75 7.24
CA PHE A 84 2.96 -1.58 6.74
C PHE A 84 1.46 -1.85 6.58
N ALA A 85 1.08 -2.97 5.97
CA ALA A 85 -0.31 -3.37 5.79
C ALA A 85 -1.03 -3.63 7.13
N GLY A 86 -0.34 -4.23 8.11
CA GLY A 86 -0.87 -4.43 9.46
C GLY A 86 -1.17 -3.12 10.16
N ASP A 87 -0.20 -2.20 10.22
CA ASP A 87 -0.37 -0.94 10.94
C ASP A 87 -1.36 0.00 10.25
N TYR A 88 -1.31 0.10 8.90
CA TYR A 88 -2.32 0.85 8.14
C TYR A 88 -3.69 0.22 8.25
N GLY A 89 -3.78 -1.11 8.26
CA GLY A 89 -5.03 -1.84 8.47
C GLY A 89 -5.66 -1.50 9.82
N ALA A 90 -4.86 -1.52 10.88
CA ALA A 90 -5.30 -1.17 12.23
C ALA A 90 -5.73 0.30 12.36
N SER A 91 -5.01 1.21 11.71
CA SER A 91 -5.23 2.67 11.88
C SER A 91 -6.28 3.24 10.91
N TYR A 92 -6.31 2.75 9.67
CA TYR A 92 -7.05 3.32 8.55
C TYR A 92 -7.88 2.29 7.76
N GLY A 93 -7.85 1.01 8.17
CA GLY A 93 -8.60 -0.08 7.54
C GLY A 93 -7.87 -0.77 6.38
N ARG A 94 -7.13 -0.03 5.54
CA ARG A 94 -6.42 -0.60 4.38
C ARG A 94 -5.34 0.33 3.82
N LEU A 95 -4.46 -0.22 2.98
CA LEU A 95 -3.45 0.56 2.26
C LEU A 95 -4.10 1.57 1.29
N PRO A 96 -3.58 2.81 1.21
CA PRO A 96 -4.24 3.89 0.48
C PRO A 96 -3.90 3.87 -1.02
N SER A 97 -4.83 3.47 -1.89
CA SER A 97 -4.70 3.65 -3.36
C SER A 97 -4.87 5.10 -3.82
N ASN A 98 -5.43 5.95 -2.94
CA ASN A 98 -5.83 7.34 -3.22
C ASN A 98 -6.83 7.49 -4.39
N LEU A 99 -7.58 6.44 -4.75
CA LEU A 99 -8.60 6.52 -5.81
C LEU A 99 -9.77 7.44 -5.45
N ASN A 100 -10.03 7.61 -4.14
CA ASN A 100 -11.04 8.55 -3.65
C ASN A 100 -10.76 10.02 -4.04
N ALA A 101 -9.52 10.39 -4.35
CA ALA A 101 -9.20 11.72 -4.87
C ALA A 101 -9.92 12.02 -6.19
N PHE A 102 -10.16 11.01 -7.03
CA PHE A 102 -10.93 11.15 -8.26
C PHE A 102 -12.43 11.26 -8.05
N VAL A 103 -12.94 10.89 -6.87
CA VAL A 103 -14.39 10.94 -6.57
C VAL A 103 -14.74 12.15 -5.72
N ARG A 104 -14.04 12.33 -4.60
CA ARG A 104 -14.35 13.34 -3.57
C ARG A 104 -13.35 14.49 -3.55
N GLY A 105 -12.24 14.37 -4.29
CA GLY A 105 -11.15 15.33 -4.28
C GLY A 105 -11.17 16.31 -5.45
N GLU A 106 -10.13 17.14 -5.51
CA GLU A 106 -9.92 18.17 -6.53
C GLU A 106 -9.77 17.59 -7.95
N MET A 107 -9.49 16.29 -8.07
CA MET A 107 -9.35 15.59 -9.35
C MET A 107 -10.70 15.30 -10.04
N ASN A 108 -11.82 15.67 -9.41
CA ASN A 108 -13.16 15.55 -9.97
C ASN A 108 -13.74 16.91 -10.37
N PRO A 109 -13.61 17.33 -11.64
CA PRO A 109 -14.03 18.67 -12.08
C PRO A 109 -15.55 18.88 -12.00
N ASN A 110 -16.34 17.81 -12.05
CA ASN A 110 -17.79 17.87 -12.22
C ASN A 110 -18.58 17.80 -10.90
N LYS A 111 -17.92 17.65 -9.74
CA LYS A 111 -18.52 17.51 -8.39
C LYS A 111 -19.59 16.41 -8.22
N GLY A 112 -19.86 15.61 -9.26
CA GLY A 112 -20.73 14.43 -9.27
C GLY A 112 -19.91 13.14 -9.42
N LEU A 113 -20.51 12.03 -9.87
CA LEU A 113 -19.70 10.83 -10.15
C LEU A 113 -18.86 11.05 -11.42
N PRO A 114 -17.53 10.77 -11.40
CA PRO A 114 -16.65 10.99 -12.56
C PRO A 114 -17.04 10.22 -13.82
N TRP A 115 -17.84 9.17 -13.67
CA TRP A 115 -18.34 8.30 -14.71
C TRP A 115 -19.83 8.54 -15.05
N GLY A 116 -20.41 9.64 -14.58
CA GLY A 116 -21.78 10.03 -14.89
C GLY A 116 -22.85 9.13 -14.26
N ALA A 117 -23.93 8.85 -15.00
CA ALA A 117 -25.07 8.09 -14.50
C ALA A 117 -24.71 6.63 -14.18
N MET A 118 -25.05 6.18 -12.97
CA MET A 118 -24.87 4.80 -12.56
C MET A 118 -25.85 3.86 -13.28
N PRO A 119 -25.42 2.65 -13.68
CA PRO A 119 -26.35 1.60 -14.06
C PRO A 119 -27.30 1.27 -12.90
N LYS A 120 -28.58 1.01 -13.22
CA LYS A 120 -29.63 0.76 -12.22
C LYS A 120 -29.38 -0.49 -11.36
N ASP A 121 -28.44 -1.34 -11.76
CA ASP A 121 -28.07 -2.63 -11.18
C ASP A 121 -26.80 -2.59 -10.31
N LEU A 122 -26.13 -1.43 -10.17
CA LEU A 122 -24.88 -1.31 -9.41
C LEU A 122 -25.05 -0.43 -8.16
N THR A 123 -24.92 -1.03 -6.98
CA THR A 123 -24.76 -0.30 -5.72
C THR A 123 -23.31 0.17 -5.54
N ILE A 124 -23.15 1.45 -5.21
CA ILE A 124 -21.83 2.08 -5.09
C ILE A 124 -21.09 1.55 -3.86
N ASP A 125 -19.87 1.09 -4.05
CA ASP A 125 -18.96 0.68 -2.99
C ASP A 125 -17.66 1.48 -3.02
N PHE A 126 -17.58 2.53 -2.22
CA PHE A 126 -16.32 3.29 -2.14
C PHE A 126 -15.25 2.55 -1.32
N GLU A 127 -15.62 1.44 -0.68
CA GLU A 127 -14.70 0.61 0.10
C GLU A 127 -14.03 -0.50 -0.71
N GLN A 128 -14.38 -0.65 -1.99
CA GLN A 128 -13.74 -1.62 -2.89
C GLN A 128 -12.90 -0.91 -3.94
N ASP A 129 -11.60 -0.79 -3.66
CA ASP A 129 -10.68 0.00 -4.48
C ASP A 129 -10.54 -0.52 -5.91
N TYR A 130 -10.49 -1.83 -6.10
CA TYR A 130 -10.41 -2.41 -7.45
C TYR A 130 -11.69 -2.14 -8.26
N TRP A 131 -12.86 -2.21 -7.62
CA TRP A 131 -14.12 -1.87 -8.27
C TRP A 131 -14.18 -0.38 -8.65
N LEU A 132 -13.74 0.50 -7.74
CA LEU A 132 -13.65 1.93 -8.00
C LEU A 132 -12.67 2.22 -9.15
N HIS A 133 -11.50 1.58 -9.15
CA HIS A 133 -10.53 1.64 -10.25
C HIS A 133 -11.16 1.22 -11.58
N HIS A 134 -11.88 0.09 -11.61
CA HIS A 134 -12.54 -0.39 -12.83
C HIS A 134 -13.52 0.64 -13.42
N LEU A 135 -14.31 1.31 -12.57
CA LEU A 135 -15.22 2.37 -13.02
C LEU A 135 -14.46 3.58 -13.54
N LEU A 136 -13.44 4.02 -12.81
CA LEU A 136 -12.61 5.17 -13.19
C LEU A 136 -11.90 4.93 -14.52
N ARG A 137 -11.29 3.76 -14.70
CA ARG A 137 -10.54 3.41 -15.91
C ARG A 137 -11.44 3.25 -17.14
N ASN A 138 -12.61 2.64 -17.00
CA ASN A 138 -13.43 2.27 -18.16
C ASN A 138 -14.52 3.28 -18.51
N ARG A 139 -14.81 4.22 -17.61
CA ARG A 139 -15.97 5.10 -17.75
C ARG A 139 -15.69 6.56 -17.41
N SER A 140 -14.45 6.90 -17.09
CA SER A 140 -14.06 8.27 -16.84
C SER A 140 -12.81 8.64 -17.62
N GLU A 141 -12.71 9.90 -18.00
CA GLU A 141 -11.52 10.48 -18.65
C GLU A 141 -10.54 11.06 -17.62
N VAL A 142 -10.94 11.15 -16.35
CA VAL A 142 -10.09 11.76 -15.29
C VAL A 142 -8.96 10.85 -14.83
N TYR A 143 -9.13 9.53 -14.97
CA TYR A 143 -8.12 8.55 -14.57
C TYR A 143 -7.09 8.36 -15.67
N LYS A 144 -5.82 8.57 -15.33
CA LYS A 144 -4.68 8.37 -16.22
C LYS A 144 -3.70 7.38 -15.61
N ARG A 145 -3.38 6.34 -16.38
CA ARG A 145 -2.49 5.25 -15.99
C ARG A 145 -1.08 5.76 -15.74
N GLY A 146 -0.39 5.20 -14.74
CA GLY A 146 1.02 5.52 -14.45
C GLY A 146 1.28 6.95 -13.98
N ILE A 147 0.25 7.72 -13.62
CA ILE A 147 0.41 9.11 -13.17
C ILE A 147 0.28 9.20 -11.65
N ALA A 148 1.30 9.76 -11.02
CA ALA A 148 1.27 10.13 -9.61
C ALA A 148 0.34 11.34 -9.40
N ILE A 149 -0.41 11.36 -8.31
CA ILE A 149 -1.35 12.43 -8.00
C ILE A 149 -1.09 13.02 -6.61
N ARG A 150 -1.46 14.28 -6.42
CA ARG A 150 -1.42 14.95 -5.12
C ARG A 150 -2.21 14.11 -4.09
N GLY A 151 -1.64 13.92 -2.91
CA GLY A 151 -2.22 13.07 -1.87
C GLY A 151 -1.73 11.62 -1.88
N ASP A 152 -0.92 11.21 -2.86
CA ASP A 152 -0.35 9.86 -2.85
C ASP A 152 0.56 9.62 -1.64
N CYS A 153 0.44 8.44 -1.05
CA CYS A 153 1.32 8.00 0.04
C CYS A 153 2.68 7.60 -0.53
N ILE A 154 3.74 8.26 -0.06
CA ILE A 154 5.12 8.00 -0.44
C ILE A 154 5.83 7.36 0.75
N ILE A 155 6.42 6.19 0.52
CA ILE A 155 7.35 5.55 1.44
C ILE A 155 8.76 5.97 1.03
N GLU A 156 9.50 6.56 1.96
CA GLU A 156 10.90 6.92 1.82
C GLU A 156 11.75 5.95 2.65
N ILE A 157 12.79 5.38 2.05
CA ILE A 157 13.71 4.48 2.73
C ILE A 157 15.12 5.03 2.59
N ALA A 158 15.67 5.53 3.70
CA ALA A 158 17.02 6.08 3.78
C ALA A 158 18.01 5.02 4.22
N ASP A 159 19.11 4.88 3.46
CA ASP A 159 20.23 3.95 3.71
C ASP A 159 19.81 2.52 4.02
N HIS A 160 18.71 2.07 3.41
CA HIS A 160 18.10 0.76 3.64
C HIS A 160 17.78 0.47 5.12
N ALA A 161 17.64 1.51 5.95
CA ALA A 161 17.51 1.40 7.40
C ALA A 161 16.30 2.17 7.93
N PHE A 162 16.17 3.46 7.62
CA PHE A 162 15.09 4.29 8.15
C PHE A 162 13.95 4.37 7.13
N VAL A 163 12.76 3.91 7.53
CA VAL A 163 11.54 3.98 6.74
C VAL A 163 10.68 5.10 7.27
N LEU A 164 10.32 6.02 6.38
CA LEU A 164 9.47 7.15 6.67
C LEU A 164 8.34 7.27 5.65
N THR A 165 7.25 7.93 6.02
CA THR A 165 6.17 8.26 5.09
C THR A 165 5.95 9.75 4.93
N THR A 166 5.58 10.12 3.72
CA THR A 166 5.18 11.47 3.34
C THR A 166 4.01 11.42 2.37
N THR A 167 3.44 12.58 2.06
CA THR A 167 2.32 12.69 1.13
C THR A 167 2.68 13.61 -0.04
N LEU A 168 2.56 13.08 -1.26
CA LEU A 168 2.95 13.77 -2.48
C LEU A 168 2.18 15.08 -2.68
N GLY A 169 2.89 16.18 -2.93
CA GLY A 169 2.33 17.51 -3.14
C GLY A 169 1.80 18.18 -1.86
N LEU A 170 1.98 17.54 -0.71
CA LEU A 170 1.59 18.04 0.62
C LEU A 170 2.78 18.14 1.58
N GLU A 171 4.01 18.27 1.05
CA GLU A 171 5.27 18.27 1.81
C GLU A 171 5.39 19.45 2.79
N LYS A 172 4.59 20.50 2.60
CA LYS A 172 4.51 21.65 3.52
C LYS A 172 3.67 21.37 4.76
N ILE A 173 2.81 20.35 4.73
CA ILE A 173 2.00 19.95 5.88
C ILE A 173 2.89 19.14 6.81
N LYS A 174 3.11 19.65 8.03
CA LYS A 174 3.88 18.95 9.06
C LYS A 174 3.05 17.82 9.65
N ILE A 175 3.70 16.69 9.89
CA ILE A 175 3.10 15.51 10.48
C ILE A 175 3.09 15.70 11.98
N PHE A 176 1.92 15.47 12.58
CA PHE A 176 1.76 15.58 14.03
C PHE A 176 2.61 14.52 14.72
N SER A 177 3.33 14.92 15.76
CA SER A 177 4.01 14.00 16.67
C SER A 177 3.50 14.26 18.09
N PRO A 178 3.28 13.21 18.89
CA PRO A 178 2.85 13.36 20.27
C PRO A 178 3.96 13.95 21.16
N VAL A 179 5.21 13.98 20.70
CA VAL A 179 6.36 14.45 21.48
C VAL A 179 7.11 15.62 20.84
N SER A 180 6.82 15.96 19.57
CA SER A 180 7.38 17.12 18.86
C SER A 180 6.30 18.16 18.55
N ARG A 181 6.47 19.38 19.10
CA ARG A 181 5.52 20.50 18.94
C ARG A 181 5.56 21.16 17.57
N GLU A 182 6.70 21.09 16.88
CA GLU A 182 6.89 21.74 15.58
C GLU A 182 6.38 20.89 14.41
N GLY A 183 6.04 19.62 14.70
CA GLY A 183 5.68 18.62 13.71
C GLY A 183 6.88 18.16 12.87
N LEU A 184 6.73 17.00 12.26
CA LEU A 184 7.81 16.34 11.52
C LEU A 184 7.64 16.58 10.01
N PRO A 185 8.75 16.68 9.25
CA PRO A 185 8.68 16.79 7.77
C PRO A 185 8.33 15.47 7.07
N ALA A 186 8.48 14.35 7.77
CA ALA A 186 8.14 12.99 7.35
C ALA A 186 7.79 12.18 8.60
N ASN A 187 6.91 11.18 8.50
CA ASN A 187 6.54 10.33 9.63
C ASN A 187 7.59 9.22 9.74
N PRO A 188 8.31 9.09 10.86
CA PRO A 188 9.11 7.89 11.11
C PRO A 188 8.17 6.71 11.34
N ASP A 189 8.32 5.62 10.58
CA ASP A 189 7.43 4.46 10.70
C ASP A 189 8.20 3.22 11.19
N TYR A 190 9.28 2.84 10.50
CA TYR A 190 9.98 1.59 10.76
C TYR A 190 11.50 1.70 10.64
N ARG A 191 12.20 0.85 11.39
CA ARG A 191 13.61 0.52 11.17
C ARG A 191 13.75 -0.84 10.52
N ILE A 192 14.53 -0.91 9.45
CA ILE A 192 15.01 -2.17 8.88
C ILE A 192 16.33 -2.51 9.58
N VAL A 193 16.35 -3.63 10.30
CA VAL A 193 17.55 -4.10 11.02
C VAL A 193 18.03 -5.41 10.40
N GLY A 194 19.31 -5.49 10.07
CA GLY A 194 19.90 -6.64 9.38
C GLY A 194 19.64 -6.64 7.88
N ARG A 195 19.88 -7.78 7.22
CA ARG A 195 19.72 -7.96 5.76
C ARG A 195 19.23 -9.38 5.46
N GLY A 196 18.76 -9.64 4.24
CA GLY A 196 18.45 -11.00 3.80
C GLY A 196 17.34 -11.66 4.59
N ALA A 197 17.52 -12.96 4.78
CA ALA A 197 16.59 -13.79 5.54
C ALA A 197 16.48 -13.36 7.02
N SER A 198 17.49 -12.70 7.59
CA SER A 198 17.49 -12.24 8.99
C SER A 198 16.99 -10.81 9.19
N ALA A 199 16.58 -10.10 8.13
CA ALA A 199 16.09 -8.74 8.26
C ALA A 199 14.81 -8.68 9.12
N GLN A 200 14.79 -7.72 10.04
CA GLN A 200 13.66 -7.42 10.91
C GLN A 200 13.12 -6.03 10.59
N ILE A 201 11.81 -5.88 10.66
CA ILE A 201 11.12 -4.60 10.51
C ILE A 201 10.61 -4.23 11.89
N VAL A 202 11.17 -3.18 12.47
CA VAL A 202 10.88 -2.73 13.83
C VAL A 202 10.07 -1.45 13.73
N PRO A 203 8.78 -1.45 14.08
CA PRO A 203 7.98 -0.23 14.16
C PRO A 203 8.55 0.71 15.22
N ILE A 204 8.59 2.02 14.94
CA ILE A 204 9.17 3.00 15.87
C ILE A 204 8.50 2.97 17.24
N HIS A 205 7.19 2.68 17.29
CA HIS A 205 6.43 2.59 18.54
C HIS A 205 6.84 1.39 19.42
N GLN A 206 7.48 0.36 18.85
CA GLN A 206 8.03 -0.77 19.60
C GLN A 206 9.45 -0.48 20.12
N GLU A 207 10.07 0.62 19.68
CA GLU A 207 11.36 1.06 20.18
C GLU A 207 11.23 1.83 21.51
N VAL A 208 10.02 2.05 22.03
CA VAL A 208 9.75 2.71 23.32
C VAL A 208 8.94 1.81 24.26
N ASP A 209 9.07 2.00 25.57
CA ASP A 209 8.44 1.12 26.56
C ASP A 209 6.97 1.50 26.82
N SER A 210 6.60 2.76 26.57
CA SER A 210 5.24 3.29 26.73
C SER A 210 4.91 4.34 25.66
N LEU A 211 3.65 4.35 25.21
CA LEU A 211 3.10 5.40 24.34
C LEU A 211 2.32 6.48 25.13
N ASP A 212 2.17 6.31 26.45
CA ASP A 212 1.67 7.37 27.32
C ASP A 212 2.81 8.30 27.73
N PHE A 213 3.12 9.24 26.83
CA PHE A 213 4.22 10.17 26.99
C PHE A 213 3.97 11.25 28.06
N GLN A 214 2.74 11.38 28.57
CA GLN A 214 2.45 12.28 29.68
C GLN A 214 2.87 11.67 31.01
N ILE A 215 2.67 10.36 31.17
CA ILE A 215 2.99 9.64 32.40
C ILE A 215 4.42 9.07 32.39
N ASP A 216 4.96 8.72 31.21
CA ASP A 216 6.33 8.24 31.06
C ASP A 216 7.24 9.23 30.29
N PRO A 217 7.91 10.16 31.00
CA PRO A 217 8.81 11.12 30.38
C PRO A 217 10.07 10.47 29.79
N LYS A 218 10.45 9.26 30.21
CA LYS A 218 11.61 8.56 29.64
C LYS A 218 11.30 8.07 28.24
N SER A 219 10.14 7.45 28.04
CA SER A 219 9.68 7.08 26.70
C SER A 219 9.46 8.30 25.81
N ALA A 220 8.98 9.41 26.37
CA ALA A 220 8.82 10.67 25.62
C ALA A 220 10.16 11.24 25.12
N GLU A 221 11.19 11.22 25.97
CA GLU A 221 12.56 11.61 25.61
C GLU A 221 13.18 10.66 24.58
N LYS A 222 13.01 9.35 24.76
CA LYS A 222 13.48 8.33 23.81
C LYS A 222 12.83 8.50 22.44
N MET A 223 11.51 8.71 22.39
CA MET A 223 10.78 8.97 21.15
C MET A 223 11.28 10.23 20.45
N ARG A 224 11.52 11.34 21.17
CA ARG A 224 12.10 12.56 20.56
C ARG A 224 13.47 12.31 19.94
N ARG A 225 14.31 11.50 20.57
CA ARG A 225 15.62 11.12 20.01
C ARG A 225 15.48 10.25 18.78
N LEU A 226 14.57 9.27 18.80
CA LEU A 226 14.29 8.42 17.64
C LEU A 226 13.76 9.26 16.47
N GLU A 227 12.82 10.18 16.70
CA GLU A 227 12.33 11.09 15.66
C GLU A 227 13.47 11.90 15.05
N GLN A 228 14.35 12.48 15.88
CA GLN A 228 15.53 13.21 15.40
C GLN A 228 16.48 12.30 14.60
N GLU A 229 16.75 11.09 15.10
CA GLU A 229 17.61 10.12 14.43
C GLU A 229 17.09 9.76 13.03
N TYR A 230 15.79 9.50 12.89
CA TYR A 230 15.19 9.19 11.59
C TYR A 230 15.22 10.39 10.64
N ILE A 231 14.93 11.61 11.13
CA ILE A 231 14.95 12.81 10.29
C ILE A 231 16.37 13.20 9.87
N SER A 232 17.36 13.10 10.77
CA SER A 232 18.76 13.29 10.45
C SER A 232 19.25 12.20 9.49
N GLY A 233 18.96 10.92 9.78
CA GLY A 233 19.30 9.80 8.92
C GLY A 233 18.72 9.93 7.51
N ARG A 234 17.50 10.47 7.38
CA ARG A 234 16.91 10.82 6.08
C ARG A 234 17.65 11.95 5.36
N THR A 235 18.09 12.96 6.09
CA THR A 235 18.73 14.17 5.53
C THR A 235 20.15 13.90 5.08
N ASP A 236 20.88 13.11 5.87
CA ASP A 236 22.29 12.79 5.66
C ASP A 236 22.50 11.48 4.87
N ALA A 237 21.41 10.88 4.38
CA ALA A 237 21.43 9.59 3.70
C ALA A 237 22.31 9.60 2.44
N VAL A 238 23.13 8.56 2.28
CA VAL A 238 23.86 8.35 1.01
C VAL A 238 22.89 7.86 -0.07
N THR A 239 21.89 7.09 0.32
CA THR A 239 20.87 6.52 -0.55
C THR A 239 19.47 6.81 -0.01
N LEU A 240 18.61 7.33 -0.88
CA LEU A 240 17.20 7.57 -0.55
C LEU A 240 16.33 6.96 -1.64
N VAL A 241 15.61 5.90 -1.30
CA VAL A 241 14.65 5.26 -2.20
C VAL A 241 13.25 5.78 -1.90
N ARG A 242 12.52 6.19 -2.93
CA ARG A 242 11.13 6.67 -2.81
C ARG A 242 10.19 5.76 -3.58
N VAL A 243 9.23 5.18 -2.87
CA VAL A 243 8.18 4.33 -3.43
C VAL A 243 6.84 5.03 -3.27
N ASN A 244 6.17 5.31 -4.39
CA ASN A 244 4.78 5.78 -4.37
C ASN A 244 3.84 4.58 -4.21
N LEU A 245 3.42 4.31 -2.98
CA LEU A 245 2.54 3.19 -2.63
C LEU A 245 1.19 3.31 -3.34
N SER A 246 0.56 4.49 -3.29
CA SER A 246 -0.76 4.70 -3.90
C SER A 246 -0.74 4.44 -5.40
N LEU A 247 0.28 4.93 -6.11
CA LEU A 247 0.47 4.66 -7.53
C LEU A 247 0.80 3.19 -7.80
N ALA A 248 1.61 2.54 -6.97
CA ALA A 248 1.91 1.12 -7.11
C ALA A 248 0.64 0.26 -7.06
N ILE A 249 -0.28 0.56 -6.12
CA ILE A 249 -1.59 -0.11 -6.03
C ILE A 249 -2.41 0.11 -7.31
N ARG A 250 -2.50 1.35 -7.80
CA ARG A 250 -3.23 1.65 -9.04
C ARG A 250 -2.62 0.94 -10.26
N ASN A 251 -1.30 0.90 -10.37
CA ASN A 251 -0.60 0.18 -11.43
C ASN A 251 -0.78 -1.35 -11.32
N ALA A 252 -0.95 -1.88 -10.10
CA ALA A 252 -1.27 -3.29 -9.89
C ALA A 252 -2.69 -3.63 -10.37
N PHE A 253 -3.66 -2.77 -10.08
CA PHE A 253 -5.03 -2.93 -10.60
C PHE A 253 -5.07 -2.86 -12.12
N ASP A 254 -4.31 -1.93 -12.72
CA ASP A 254 -4.15 -1.84 -14.17
C ASP A 254 -3.64 -3.15 -14.79
N ARG A 255 -2.61 -3.76 -14.21
CA ARG A 255 -2.05 -5.03 -14.71
C ARG A 255 -3.02 -6.20 -14.61
N VAL A 256 -3.77 -6.30 -13.52
CA VAL A 256 -4.80 -7.34 -13.37
C VAL A 256 -5.92 -7.13 -14.39
N GLN A 257 -6.35 -5.90 -14.60
CA GLN A 257 -7.37 -5.60 -15.59
C GLN A 257 -6.88 -5.89 -17.02
N ASP A 258 -5.64 -5.53 -17.36
CA ASP A 258 -5.03 -5.87 -18.66
C ASP A 258 -4.98 -7.39 -18.90
N ASP A 259 -4.57 -8.19 -17.90
CA ASP A 259 -4.56 -9.66 -17.99
C ASP A 259 -5.97 -10.24 -18.18
N ARG A 260 -6.97 -9.71 -17.48
CA ARG A 260 -8.38 -10.11 -17.65
C ARG A 260 -8.92 -9.77 -19.03
N GLU A 261 -8.66 -8.56 -19.53
CA GLU A 261 -9.08 -8.10 -20.85
C GLU A 261 -8.41 -8.93 -21.97
N SER A 262 -7.11 -9.20 -21.85
CA SER A 262 -6.37 -10.03 -22.80
C SER A 262 -6.93 -11.45 -22.87
N LYS A 263 -7.28 -12.06 -21.74
CA LYS A 263 -7.90 -13.40 -21.69
C LYS A 263 -9.32 -13.42 -22.23
N ALA A 264 -10.09 -12.34 -22.09
CA ALA A 264 -11.44 -12.26 -22.62
C ALA A 264 -11.47 -12.07 -24.15
N ALA A 265 -10.38 -11.55 -24.72
CA ALA A 265 -10.22 -11.35 -26.17
C ALA A 265 -9.62 -12.57 -26.91
N ALA A 266 -9.08 -13.55 -26.18
CA ALA A 266 -8.50 -14.80 -26.69
C ALA A 266 -9.53 -15.92 -26.75
#